data_AF-A0A0Q4ELV9-F1
#
_entry.id   AF-A0A0Q4ELV9-F1
#
_cell.length_a   1.000
_cell.length_b   1.000
_cell.length_c   1.000
_cell.angle_alpha   90.00
_cell.angle_beta   90.00
_cell.angle_gamma   90.00
#
_symmetry.space_group_name_H-M   'P 1'
#
loop_
_entity.id
_entity.type
_entity.pdbx_description
1 polymer ?
#
loop_
_entity_poly.entity_id
_entity_poly.type
_entity_poly.pdbx_seq_one_letter_code
_entity_poly.pdbx_strand_id
1 'polypeptide(L)'
;MKKIFLSASMLTLLNCATNDIIDEQTDNTLTIQSSKTFSLIDNSSLVSKALTTVMDLHIPSGAQASNGGCSTSTGNSYGPNPLYYNDYILRGYGKPQRDISWAGIKFQAGNRPKVKTSSNGQTSIDEDPFTNALSIEFPFQANTTYEIILETNIQDFIYKEQHDTYDQNDDYHGLEQSQAFPTVAVELADSPEIRGGNPCAGRPVVSRFISDRNYYKTQKAIISIPPSYEEKSFTFNYSTLTPRNALIIYFLPELADPNNLQFIPESSFNMLLKNIKIIEKPFDPSYISTPNPPLNPDRNPPCMRCPK
;
A
#
# COMPACT_ATOMS: atom_id res chain seq x y z
N MET A 1 39.00 -14.82 73.18
CA MET A 1 40.30 -14.70 72.49
C MET A 1 40.41 -13.31 71.88
N LYS A 2 41.42 -12.54 72.31
CA LYS A 2 42.30 -11.64 71.54
C LYS A 2 41.66 -10.85 70.37
N LYS A 3 41.79 -9.52 70.22
CA LYS A 3 42.58 -8.49 70.91
C LYS A 3 42.24 -7.14 70.22
N ILE A 4 42.40 -6.05 70.98
CA ILE A 4 42.86 -4.70 70.56
C ILE A 4 41.83 -3.62 70.20
N PHE A 5 42.16 -2.48 70.82
CA PHE A 5 41.60 -1.16 71.03
C PHE A 5 41.96 -0.13 69.93
N LEU A 6 41.38 1.08 70.09
CA LEU A 6 41.88 2.43 69.68
C LEU A 6 41.80 2.75 68.17
N SER A 7 41.61 3.97 67.68
CA SER A 7 41.32 5.30 68.24
C SER A 7 41.31 6.32 67.08
N ALA A 8 40.68 7.48 67.35
CA ALA A 8 41.12 8.81 66.92
C ALA A 8 40.99 9.26 65.44
N SER A 9 40.15 10.30 65.29
CA SER A 9 40.46 11.65 64.79
C SER A 9 41.00 11.93 63.38
N MET A 10 40.54 13.10 62.92
CA MET A 10 41.12 14.07 61.97
C MET A 10 40.82 13.93 60.46
N LEU A 11 39.82 14.72 60.04
CA LEU A 11 39.97 15.89 59.16
C LEU A 11 41.35 16.10 58.47
N THR A 12 41.39 16.08 57.14
CA THR A 12 41.77 17.17 56.20
C THR A 12 42.52 16.74 54.91
N LEU A 13 41.96 17.22 53.78
CA LEU A 13 42.60 17.86 52.60
C LEU A 13 43.43 17.08 51.55
N LEU A 14 42.89 17.14 50.31
CA LEU A 14 43.48 17.56 49.02
C LEU A 14 44.48 16.69 48.21
N ASN A 15 44.09 16.61 46.92
CA ASN A 15 44.86 16.67 45.67
C ASN A 15 45.35 15.39 44.95
N CYS A 16 44.74 15.21 43.77
CA CYS A 16 45.31 14.97 42.43
C CYS A 16 46.58 14.13 42.30
N ALA A 17 46.52 13.03 41.54
CA ALA A 17 47.01 12.98 40.15
C ALA A 17 47.12 11.53 39.62
N THR A 18 46.66 11.36 38.37
CA THR A 18 47.32 10.62 37.27
C THR A 18 47.54 9.10 37.36
N ASN A 19 46.80 8.40 36.51
CA ASN A 19 47.26 7.53 35.41
C ASN A 19 46.52 6.19 35.41
N ASP A 20 45.65 6.00 34.43
CA ASP A 20 45.73 4.79 33.61
C ASP A 20 45.44 5.11 32.15
N ILE A 21 46.20 4.45 31.31
CA ILE A 21 46.49 4.68 29.90
C ILE A 21 45.65 3.70 29.06
N ILE A 22 44.89 4.28 28.12
CA ILE A 22 44.69 3.96 26.68
C ILE A 22 44.30 2.52 26.25
N ASP A 23 43.12 2.38 25.64
CA ASP A 23 42.89 2.00 24.20
C ASP A 23 41.40 2.23 23.84
N GLU A 24 41.08 3.28 23.06
CA GLU A 24 40.72 3.26 21.62
C GLU A 24 39.28 2.81 21.29
N GLN A 25 38.36 3.77 21.06
CA GLN A 25 37.83 4.06 19.72
C GLN A 25 36.89 5.28 19.73
N THR A 26 37.05 6.08 18.69
CA THR A 26 36.72 7.50 18.51
C THR A 26 35.25 7.84 18.26
N ASP A 27 34.93 9.07 18.69
CA ASP A 27 33.73 9.87 18.47
C ASP A 27 33.18 9.87 17.03
N ASN A 28 31.85 9.89 16.91
CA ASN A 28 31.19 10.77 15.95
C ASN A 28 29.79 11.17 16.45
N THR A 29 29.69 12.45 16.78
CA THR A 29 28.48 13.21 17.08
C THR A 29 27.72 13.51 15.78
N LEU A 30 26.42 13.20 15.72
CA LEU A 30 25.53 13.68 14.66
C LEU A 30 24.54 14.69 15.24
N THR A 31 24.90 15.97 15.10
CA THR A 31 24.02 17.11 15.32
C THR A 31 23.05 17.23 14.14
N ILE A 32 21.77 16.97 14.37
CA ILE A 32 20.70 17.15 13.37
C ILE A 32 20.44 18.66 13.22
N GLN A 33 21.01 19.29 12.19
CA GLN A 33 20.66 20.64 11.76
C GLN A 33 19.35 20.60 10.96
N SER A 34 18.24 20.99 11.59
CA SER A 34 17.04 21.43 10.87
C SER A 34 17.24 22.86 10.36
N SER A 35 17.52 23.00 9.07
CA SER A 35 17.27 24.23 8.31
C SER A 35 17.02 23.87 6.84
N LYS A 36 15.74 23.72 6.47
CA LYS A 36 15.29 23.91 5.09
C LYS A 36 14.52 25.22 5.02
N THR A 37 15.29 26.30 4.89
CA THR A 37 14.83 27.54 4.28
C THR A 37 14.52 27.28 2.80
N PHE A 38 13.32 27.62 2.37
CA PHE A 38 13.00 27.79 0.95
C PHE A 38 13.87 28.93 0.40
N SER A 39 14.95 28.59 -0.30
CA SER A 39 15.73 29.53 -1.11
C SER A 39 15.44 29.27 -2.59
N LEU A 40 14.70 30.20 -3.19
CA LEU A 40 14.74 30.46 -4.64
C LEU A 40 16.20 30.71 -5.04
N ILE A 41 16.64 30.17 -6.19
CA ILE A 41 17.45 30.85 -7.24
C ILE A 41 18.10 29.83 -8.22
N ASP A 42 17.96 30.21 -9.50
CA ASP A 42 18.74 30.00 -10.72
C ASP A 42 18.81 28.68 -11.53
N ASN A 43 18.35 28.87 -12.76
CA ASN A 43 18.72 28.17 -13.98
C ASN A 43 20.24 28.22 -14.21
N SER A 44 20.94 27.13 -13.94
CA SER A 44 21.96 26.58 -14.85
C SER A 44 22.55 25.31 -14.26
N SER A 45 22.23 24.17 -14.85
CA SER A 45 23.14 23.05 -15.16
C SER A 45 22.32 21.79 -15.35
N LEU A 46 22.57 21.09 -16.46
CA LEU A 46 22.23 19.67 -16.60
C LEU A 46 23.05 18.89 -15.56
N VAL A 47 22.60 18.91 -14.31
CA VAL A 47 23.05 17.96 -13.30
C VAL A 47 22.18 16.73 -13.48
N SER A 48 22.80 15.59 -13.75
CA SER A 48 22.15 14.30 -13.67
C SER A 48 21.38 14.25 -12.34
N LYS A 49 20.05 14.33 -12.37
CA LYS A 49 19.23 14.22 -11.15
C LYS A 49 19.63 12.88 -10.51
N ALA A 50 20.37 12.94 -9.39
CA ALA A 50 20.81 11.73 -8.71
C ALA A 50 19.57 10.98 -8.20
N LEU A 51 19.64 9.65 -8.18
CA LEU A 51 18.65 8.80 -7.53
C LEU A 51 18.49 9.28 -6.09
N THR A 52 17.31 9.79 -5.75
CA THR A 52 17.05 10.36 -4.42
C THR A 52 15.86 9.67 -3.79
N THR A 53 16.07 8.98 -2.66
CA THR A 53 14.95 8.45 -1.87
C THR A 53 14.24 9.62 -1.20
N VAL A 54 12.98 9.85 -1.59
CA VAL A 54 12.16 10.97 -1.09
C VAL A 54 11.12 10.53 -0.06
N MET A 55 10.88 9.23 0.06
CA MET A 55 10.10 8.61 1.12
C MET A 55 10.65 7.20 1.40
N ASP A 56 10.80 6.85 2.67
CA ASP A 56 11.03 5.49 3.15
C ASP A 56 10.20 5.29 4.43
N LEU A 57 8.92 4.95 4.25
CA LEU A 57 7.95 4.84 5.31
C LEU A 57 7.90 3.40 5.82
N HIS A 58 8.72 3.14 6.84
CA HIS A 58 8.65 1.89 7.59
C HIS A 58 7.48 1.92 8.58
N ILE A 59 6.70 0.84 8.62
CA ILE A 59 5.49 0.75 9.42
C ILE A 59 5.73 -0.20 10.62
N PRO A 60 6.22 0.30 11.78
CA PRO A 60 6.38 -0.50 12.99
C PRO A 60 5.06 -1.07 13.50
N SER A 61 5.18 -2.13 14.30
CA SER A 61 4.09 -2.67 15.11
C SER A 61 3.65 -1.67 16.18
N GLY A 62 2.42 -1.82 16.68
CA GLY A 62 1.98 -1.21 17.94
C GLY A 62 1.57 0.27 17.92
N ALA A 63 1.82 1.05 16.87
CA ALA A 63 1.24 2.40 16.78
C ALA A 63 -0.25 2.31 16.39
N GLN A 64 -1.14 2.84 17.22
CA GLN A 64 -2.58 2.84 16.95
C GLN A 64 -2.99 4.09 16.20
N ALA A 65 -3.89 3.96 15.22
CA ALA A 65 -4.53 5.11 14.58
C ALA A 65 -5.58 5.70 15.54
N SER A 66 -5.13 6.52 16.51
CA SER A 66 -6.05 7.29 17.33
C SER A 66 -6.58 8.49 16.52
N ASN A 67 -7.91 8.66 16.50
CA ASN A 67 -8.64 9.78 15.89
C ASN A 67 -8.54 9.90 14.36
N GLY A 68 -9.56 9.43 13.64
CA GLY A 68 -9.67 9.55 12.17
C GLY A 68 -10.09 8.24 11.47
N GLY A 69 -10.18 7.17 12.26
CA GLY A 69 -10.53 5.84 11.83
C GLY A 69 -12.01 5.54 11.67
N CYS A 70 -12.30 4.42 11.01
CA CYS A 70 -13.60 3.76 11.14
C CYS A 70 -13.65 2.95 12.44
N SER A 71 -14.80 2.93 13.13
CA SER A 71 -14.97 2.11 14.32
C SER A 71 -14.93 0.61 13.98
N THR A 72 -14.12 -0.15 14.72
CA THR A 72 -14.07 -1.62 14.68
C THR A 72 -14.18 -2.17 16.09
N SER A 73 -14.56 -3.45 16.24
CA SER A 73 -14.54 -4.16 17.54
C SER A 73 -13.14 -4.19 18.17
N THR A 74 -12.09 -4.07 17.36
CA THR A 74 -10.68 -4.03 17.74
C THR A 74 -10.11 -2.61 17.89
N GLY A 75 -10.95 -1.58 17.69
CA GLY A 75 -10.69 -0.19 18.05
C GLY A 75 -9.86 0.67 17.08
N ASN A 76 -9.15 0.11 16.10
CA ASN A 76 -8.10 0.88 15.40
C ASN A 76 -7.99 0.57 13.90
N SER A 77 -8.73 1.29 13.07
CA SER A 77 -8.60 1.21 11.62
C SER A 77 -8.38 2.58 10.99
N TYR A 78 -7.71 2.65 9.85
CA TYR A 78 -7.64 3.87 9.04
C TYR A 78 -9.02 4.15 8.43
N GLY A 79 -9.42 5.42 8.46
CA GLY A 79 -10.70 5.89 7.94
C GLY A 79 -10.53 7.09 7.00
N PRO A 80 -11.62 7.69 6.53
CA PRO A 80 -11.55 8.76 5.53
C PRO A 80 -10.91 10.05 6.06
N ASN A 81 -10.87 10.23 7.38
CA ASN A 81 -10.29 11.42 8.00
C ASN A 81 -8.75 11.33 8.03
N PRO A 82 -8.06 12.47 7.87
CA PRO A 82 -6.60 12.49 7.83
C PRO A 82 -6.00 12.11 9.17
N LEU A 83 -4.94 11.33 9.13
CA LEU A 83 -4.15 10.88 10.27
C LEU A 83 -2.68 11.23 10.04
N TYR A 84 -2.08 11.99 10.95
CA TYR A 84 -0.65 12.27 10.91
C TYR A 84 0.15 11.06 11.40
N TYR A 85 1.13 10.64 10.62
CA TYR A 85 2.00 9.52 10.94
C TYR A 85 3.38 9.68 10.31
N ASN A 86 4.44 9.71 11.13
CA ASN A 86 5.84 9.85 10.70
C ASN A 86 6.02 10.96 9.63
N ASP A 87 5.50 12.16 9.91
CA ASP A 87 5.52 13.34 9.02
C ASP A 87 4.66 13.25 7.74
N TYR A 88 3.90 12.17 7.57
CA TYR A 88 2.96 12.01 6.46
C TYR A 88 1.50 12.11 6.94
N ILE A 89 0.59 12.47 6.03
CA ILE A 89 -0.85 12.43 6.28
C ILE A 89 -1.43 11.24 5.54
N LEU A 90 -2.10 10.36 6.28
CA LEU A 90 -2.65 9.11 5.77
C LEU A 90 -4.17 9.09 5.91
N ARG A 91 -4.84 8.41 4.97
CA ARG A 91 -6.29 8.13 5.00
C ARG A 91 -6.54 6.70 4.58
N GLY A 92 -7.53 6.05 5.19
CA GLY A 92 -7.94 4.70 4.85
C GLY A 92 -9.32 4.65 4.19
N TYR A 93 -9.50 3.63 3.37
CA TYR A 93 -10.80 3.22 2.86
C TYR A 93 -11.00 1.74 3.14
N GLY A 94 -12.16 1.42 3.70
CA GLY A 94 -12.57 0.07 4.00
C GLY A 94 -12.01 -0.52 5.29
N LYS A 95 -11.57 0.32 6.22
CA LYS A 95 -10.99 -0.09 7.52
C LYS A 95 -9.66 -0.86 7.40
N PRO A 96 -8.62 -0.40 6.67
CA PRO A 96 -7.28 -0.98 6.79
C PRO A 96 -6.85 -0.89 8.27
N GLN A 97 -6.22 -1.92 8.82
CA GLN A 97 -5.96 -1.98 10.26
C GLN A 97 -4.47 -2.14 10.53
N ARG A 98 -3.97 -1.56 11.63
CA ARG A 98 -2.69 -2.02 12.16
C ARG A 98 -2.94 -3.21 13.06
N ASP A 99 -2.12 -4.24 12.89
CA ASP A 99 -2.12 -5.37 13.81
C ASP A 99 -1.20 -5.03 15.00
N ILE A 100 -1.64 -5.31 16.23
CA ILE A 100 -0.83 -5.09 17.42
C ILE A 100 0.35 -6.06 17.46
N SER A 101 0.15 -7.25 16.90
CA SER A 101 1.13 -8.34 16.92
C SER A 101 2.09 -8.31 15.73
N TRP A 102 1.82 -7.52 14.68
CA TRP A 102 2.59 -7.55 13.43
C TRP A 102 2.87 -6.13 12.92
N ALA A 103 4.11 -5.89 12.47
CA ALA A 103 4.48 -4.63 11.84
C ALA A 103 3.84 -4.51 10.45
N GLY A 104 3.09 -3.44 10.21
CA GLY A 104 2.46 -3.15 8.93
C GLY A 104 1.01 -2.66 9.01
N ILE A 105 0.46 -2.30 7.86
CA ILE A 105 -0.97 -2.01 7.68
C ILE A 105 -1.61 -3.19 6.96
N LYS A 106 -2.58 -3.82 7.60
CA LYS A 106 -3.39 -4.91 7.07
C LYS A 106 -4.50 -4.36 6.18
N PHE A 107 -4.48 -4.82 4.93
CA PHE A 107 -5.52 -4.68 3.93
C PHE A 107 -6.23 -6.02 3.79
N GLN A 108 -7.49 -5.95 3.40
CA GLN A 108 -8.30 -7.10 3.07
C GLN A 108 -8.96 -6.85 1.71
N ALA A 109 -9.10 -7.91 0.93
CA ALA A 109 -9.81 -7.88 -0.33
C ALA A 109 -10.45 -9.23 -0.59
N GLY A 110 -11.61 -9.24 -1.21
CA GLY A 110 -12.27 -10.49 -1.57
C GLY A 110 -13.55 -10.27 -2.34
N ASN A 111 -14.05 -11.33 -2.96
CA ASN A 111 -15.29 -11.33 -3.71
C ASN A 111 -16.13 -12.51 -3.24
N ARG A 112 -17.43 -12.28 -3.06
CA ARG A 112 -18.39 -13.32 -2.72
C ARG A 112 -19.51 -13.28 -3.75
N PRO A 113 -19.60 -14.24 -4.67
CA PRO A 113 -20.69 -14.24 -5.64
C PRO A 113 -22.03 -14.35 -4.93
N LYS A 114 -23.03 -13.60 -5.41
CA LYS A 114 -24.41 -13.67 -4.91
C LYS A 114 -25.36 -13.99 -6.04
N VAL A 115 -26.20 -15.00 -5.86
CA VAL A 115 -27.31 -15.27 -6.77
C VAL A 115 -28.44 -14.28 -6.46
N LYS A 116 -28.87 -13.51 -7.45
CA LYS A 116 -30.08 -12.69 -7.37
C LYS A 116 -31.15 -13.33 -8.22
N THR A 117 -32.34 -13.46 -7.65
CA THR A 117 -33.55 -13.83 -8.40
C THR A 117 -34.38 -12.57 -8.60
N SER A 118 -34.59 -12.15 -9.83
CA SER A 118 -35.47 -11.03 -10.16
C SER A 118 -36.94 -11.42 -10.00
N SER A 119 -37.81 -10.41 -9.90
CA SER A 119 -39.26 -10.59 -9.70
C SER A 119 -39.96 -11.37 -10.83
N ASN A 120 -39.35 -11.49 -12.01
CA ASN A 120 -39.81 -12.31 -13.12
C ASN A 120 -39.23 -13.74 -13.11
N GLY A 121 -38.52 -14.15 -12.05
CA GLY A 121 -37.96 -15.50 -11.89
C GLY A 121 -36.63 -15.77 -12.60
N GLN A 122 -35.99 -14.75 -13.17
CA GLN A 122 -34.64 -14.92 -13.75
C GLN A 122 -33.59 -14.89 -12.64
N THR A 123 -32.62 -15.81 -12.69
CA THR A 123 -31.47 -15.84 -11.80
C THR A 123 -30.25 -15.21 -12.49
N SER A 124 -29.58 -14.29 -11.80
CA SER A 124 -28.26 -13.77 -12.17
C SER A 124 -27.27 -14.02 -11.04
N ILE A 125 -25.98 -14.09 -11.37
CA ILE A 125 -24.90 -14.06 -10.38
C ILE A 125 -24.31 -12.65 -10.42
N ASP A 126 -24.24 -12.02 -9.26
CA ASP A 126 -23.70 -10.68 -9.08
C ASP A 126 -22.46 -10.74 -8.19
N GLU A 127 -21.54 -9.80 -8.42
CA GLU A 127 -20.38 -9.62 -7.54
C GLU A 127 -20.78 -8.93 -6.24
N ASP A 128 -20.19 -9.38 -5.13
CA ASP A 128 -20.19 -8.65 -3.86
C ASP A 128 -18.74 -8.48 -3.41
N PRO A 129 -17.98 -7.55 -3.99
CA PRO A 129 -16.59 -7.35 -3.63
C PRO A 129 -16.47 -6.57 -2.32
N PHE A 130 -15.32 -6.73 -1.68
CA PHE A 130 -14.82 -5.79 -0.68
C PHE A 130 -13.35 -5.49 -0.98
N THR A 131 -12.97 -4.24 -0.72
CA THR A 131 -11.67 -3.68 -1.10
C THR A 131 -11.18 -2.74 -0.03
N ASN A 132 -9.87 -2.75 0.19
CA ASN A 132 -9.20 -1.76 1.02
C ASN A 132 -8.33 -0.82 0.18
N ALA A 133 -8.16 0.39 0.68
CA ALA A 133 -7.17 1.31 0.15
C ALA A 133 -6.57 2.19 1.24
N LEU A 134 -5.38 2.71 0.97
CA LEU A 134 -4.66 3.66 1.80
C LEU A 134 -4.18 4.79 0.90
N SER A 135 -4.37 6.01 1.34
CA SER A 135 -3.89 7.22 0.68
C SER A 135 -2.85 7.90 1.56
N ILE A 136 -1.81 8.43 0.92
CA ILE A 136 -0.70 9.14 1.56
C ILE A 136 -0.53 10.46 0.81
N GLU A 137 -0.64 11.57 1.52
CA GLU A 137 -0.38 12.89 0.97
C GLU A 137 1.12 13.03 0.67
N PHE A 138 1.46 13.25 -0.61
CA PHE A 138 2.83 13.39 -1.08
C PHE A 138 2.90 14.24 -2.37
N PRO A 139 3.75 15.29 -2.42
CA PRO A 139 3.77 16.23 -3.55
C PRO A 139 4.68 15.74 -4.70
N PHE A 140 4.15 14.89 -5.58
CA PHE A 140 4.83 14.46 -6.80
C PHE A 140 4.97 15.63 -7.78
N GLN A 141 6.20 15.91 -8.19
CA GLN A 141 6.54 17.01 -9.10
C GLN A 141 6.37 16.57 -10.55
N ALA A 142 5.94 17.49 -11.42
CA ALA A 142 5.94 17.24 -12.87
C ALA A 142 7.36 17.02 -13.42
N ASN A 143 7.43 16.42 -14.62
CA ASN A 143 8.66 16.12 -15.35
C ASN A 143 9.67 15.36 -14.50
N THR A 144 9.19 14.42 -13.71
CA THR A 144 10.00 13.61 -12.80
C THR A 144 9.52 12.16 -12.85
N THR A 145 10.46 11.22 -12.78
CA THR A 145 10.16 9.79 -12.68
C THR A 145 10.23 9.35 -11.22
N TYR A 146 9.27 8.56 -10.80
CA TYR A 146 9.19 7.98 -9.47
C TYR A 146 9.17 6.46 -9.57
N GLU A 147 10.04 5.81 -8.81
CA GLU A 147 9.95 4.38 -8.54
C GLU A 147 9.34 4.19 -7.15
N ILE A 148 8.23 3.47 -7.10
CA ILE A 148 7.47 3.22 -5.88
C ILE A 148 7.57 1.73 -5.59
N ILE A 149 8.14 1.40 -4.44
CA ILE A 149 8.37 0.03 -4.00
C ILE A 149 7.51 -0.23 -2.77
N LEU A 150 6.67 -1.26 -2.83
CA LEU A 150 5.83 -1.71 -1.74
C LEU A 150 6.31 -3.07 -1.25
N GLU A 151 6.68 -3.17 0.03
CA GLU A 151 7.06 -4.44 0.65
C GLU A 151 5.88 -4.96 1.46
N THR A 152 5.48 -6.20 1.18
CA THR A 152 4.23 -6.77 1.69
C THR A 152 4.38 -8.22 2.09
N ASN A 153 3.50 -8.70 2.96
CA ASN A 153 3.17 -10.13 3.07
C ASN A 153 1.75 -10.33 2.55
N ILE A 154 1.54 -11.28 1.64
CA ILE A 154 0.20 -11.60 1.15
C ILE A 154 -0.17 -13.00 1.61
N GLN A 155 -1.42 -13.14 2.06
CA GLN A 155 -2.03 -14.37 2.48
C GLN A 155 -3.32 -14.60 1.69
N ASP A 156 -3.48 -15.82 1.21
CA ASP A 156 -4.69 -16.33 0.57
C ASP A 156 -5.49 -17.23 1.51
N PHE A 157 -6.79 -17.00 1.56
CA PHE A 157 -7.74 -17.84 2.29
C PHE A 157 -8.54 -18.64 1.29
N ILE A 158 -8.25 -19.94 1.23
CA ILE A 158 -8.99 -20.87 0.37
C ILE A 158 -10.35 -21.14 1.01
N TYR A 159 -11.42 -20.72 0.31
CA TYR A 159 -12.77 -21.18 0.60
C TYR A 159 -12.90 -22.63 0.13
N LYS A 160 -13.08 -23.55 1.08
CA LYS A 160 -13.24 -25.00 0.81
C LYS A 160 -14.69 -25.41 0.60
N GLU A 161 -15.60 -24.50 0.93
CA GLU A 161 -17.05 -24.63 0.88
C GLU A 161 -17.56 -23.54 -0.08
N GLN A 162 -18.49 -23.90 -0.96
CA GLN A 162 -19.15 -22.94 -1.84
C GLN A 162 -20.41 -22.43 -1.14
N HIS A 163 -20.47 -21.14 -0.83
CA HIS A 163 -21.65 -20.56 -0.21
C HIS A 163 -22.79 -20.49 -1.24
N ASP A 164 -23.92 -21.14 -0.94
CA ASP A 164 -25.15 -20.94 -1.69
C ASP A 164 -25.84 -19.61 -1.29
N THR A 165 -27.04 -19.36 -1.80
CA THR A 165 -27.75 -18.08 -1.58
C THR A 165 -28.06 -17.80 -0.09
N TYR A 166 -27.85 -18.79 0.80
CA TYR A 166 -28.29 -18.73 2.20
C TYR A 166 -27.25 -19.21 3.23
N ASP A 167 -25.98 -19.41 2.85
CA ASP A 167 -24.92 -19.98 3.74
C ASP A 167 -25.41 -21.28 4.43
N GLN A 168 -26.25 -22.07 3.75
CA GLN A 168 -26.99 -23.20 4.36
C GLN A 168 -26.69 -24.56 3.73
N ASN A 169 -26.14 -24.59 2.52
CA ASN A 169 -25.67 -25.82 1.87
C ASN A 169 -24.21 -25.65 1.47
N ASP A 170 -23.31 -25.82 2.44
CA ASP A 170 -21.88 -25.78 2.24
C ASP A 170 -21.40 -27.14 1.70
N ASP A 171 -21.45 -27.32 0.39
CA ASP A 171 -20.84 -28.48 -0.25
C ASP A 171 -19.31 -28.33 -0.19
N TYR A 172 -18.63 -29.30 0.43
CA TYR A 172 -17.17 -29.35 0.48
C TYR A 172 -16.63 -29.75 -0.90
N HIS A 173 -15.93 -28.84 -1.57
CA HIS A 173 -15.38 -29.08 -2.90
C HIS A 173 -13.86 -29.37 -2.90
N GLY A 174 -13.21 -29.34 -1.74
CA GLY A 174 -11.81 -29.77 -1.61
C GLY A 174 -10.81 -28.93 -2.41
N LEU A 175 -11.11 -27.65 -2.65
CA LEU A 175 -10.20 -26.75 -3.35
C LEU A 175 -8.86 -26.64 -2.59
N GLU A 176 -7.75 -26.86 -3.31
CA GLU A 176 -6.39 -26.76 -2.79
C GLU A 176 -5.75 -25.38 -3.04
N GLN A 177 -6.43 -24.51 -3.80
CA GLN A 177 -6.00 -23.15 -4.12
C GLN A 177 -7.20 -22.24 -4.36
N SER A 178 -7.03 -20.93 -4.16
CA SER A 178 -8.05 -19.94 -4.47
C SER A 178 -8.29 -19.84 -5.98
N GLN A 179 -9.52 -19.51 -6.36
CA GLN A 179 -9.94 -19.37 -7.75
C GLN A 179 -9.62 -17.99 -8.34
N ALA A 180 -9.01 -17.12 -7.54
CA ALA A 180 -8.71 -15.72 -7.85
C ALA A 180 -7.28 -15.37 -7.47
N PHE A 181 -6.79 -14.28 -8.05
CA PHE A 181 -5.56 -13.63 -7.66
C PHE A 181 -5.82 -12.21 -7.16
N PRO A 182 -5.29 -11.82 -6.00
CA PRO A 182 -5.40 -10.44 -5.56
C PRO A 182 -4.59 -9.53 -6.49
N THR A 183 -5.03 -8.28 -6.61
CA THR A 183 -4.34 -7.24 -7.37
C THR A 183 -3.96 -6.10 -6.44
N VAL A 184 -2.70 -5.70 -6.48
CA VAL A 184 -2.24 -4.45 -5.88
C VAL A 184 -2.29 -3.39 -6.98
N ALA A 185 -2.97 -2.28 -6.72
CA ALA A 185 -2.95 -1.13 -7.60
C ALA A 185 -2.37 0.08 -6.90
N VAL A 186 -1.70 0.93 -7.67
CA VAL A 186 -1.14 2.19 -7.20
C VAL A 186 -1.65 3.30 -8.10
N GLU A 187 -1.98 4.44 -7.50
CA GLU A 187 -2.39 5.65 -8.20
C GLU A 187 -1.63 6.87 -7.69
N LEU A 188 -1.23 7.74 -8.62
CA LEU A 188 -0.80 9.10 -8.32
C LEU A 188 -1.97 10.06 -8.57
N ALA A 189 -2.59 10.53 -7.50
CA ALA A 189 -3.85 11.26 -7.54
C ALA A 189 -3.68 12.76 -7.28
N ASP A 190 -4.62 13.56 -7.80
CA ASP A 190 -4.68 15.02 -7.54
C ASP A 190 -5.13 15.37 -6.13
N SER A 191 -5.85 14.45 -5.48
CA SER A 191 -6.39 14.59 -4.14
C SER A 191 -6.11 13.33 -3.32
N PRO A 192 -5.85 13.45 -2.01
CA PRO A 192 -5.69 12.30 -1.13
C PRO A 192 -7.01 11.62 -0.76
N GLU A 193 -8.16 12.17 -1.16
CA GLU A 193 -9.45 11.55 -0.91
C GLU A 193 -9.64 10.26 -1.71
N ILE A 194 -9.89 9.15 -1.01
CA ILE A 194 -10.19 7.88 -1.65
C ILE A 194 -11.68 7.85 -1.99
N ARG A 195 -11.99 7.71 -3.28
CA ARG A 195 -13.37 7.73 -3.77
C ARG A 195 -14.11 6.42 -3.50
N GLY A 196 -15.36 6.54 -3.10
CA GLY A 196 -16.29 5.42 -2.94
C GLY A 196 -17.53 5.81 -2.14
N GLY A 197 -18.46 4.87 -1.96
CA GLY A 197 -19.73 5.15 -1.30
C GLY A 197 -19.60 5.36 0.21
N ASN A 198 -19.25 4.30 0.95
CA ASN A 198 -19.09 4.35 2.40
C ASN A 198 -17.76 3.70 2.82
N PRO A 199 -16.74 4.51 3.19
CA PRO A 199 -15.41 4.01 3.55
C PRO A 199 -15.41 3.13 4.81
N CYS A 200 -16.46 3.22 5.64
CA CYS A 200 -16.60 2.48 6.90
C CYS A 200 -17.68 1.38 6.83
N ALA A 201 -18.18 1.05 5.63
CA ALA A 201 -19.12 -0.06 5.46
C ALA A 201 -18.52 -1.40 5.91
N GLY A 202 -19.39 -2.39 6.18
CA GLY A 202 -18.95 -3.76 6.44
C GLY A 202 -18.30 -4.42 5.21
N ARG A 203 -18.77 -4.07 4.00
CA ARG A 203 -18.22 -4.48 2.70
C ARG A 203 -17.95 -3.25 1.82
N PRO A 204 -16.82 -2.57 2.04
CA PRO A 204 -16.48 -1.33 1.36
C PRO A 204 -15.98 -1.60 -0.05
N VAL A 205 -16.47 -0.85 -1.03
CA VAL A 205 -16.01 -0.92 -2.43
C VAL A 205 -15.44 0.43 -2.83
N VAL A 206 -14.17 0.46 -3.24
CA VAL A 206 -13.55 1.66 -3.84
C VAL A 206 -14.13 1.91 -5.22
N SER A 207 -14.46 3.16 -5.52
CA SER A 207 -14.95 3.51 -6.86
C SER A 207 -13.77 3.54 -7.83
N ARG A 208 -13.79 2.69 -8.86
CA ARG A 208 -12.82 2.78 -9.96
C ARG A 208 -13.27 3.89 -10.92
N PHE A 209 -12.50 4.96 -11.03
CA PHE A 209 -12.65 5.88 -12.16
C PHE A 209 -11.94 5.32 -13.39
N ILE A 210 -12.23 5.87 -14.57
CA ILE A 210 -11.28 5.84 -15.68
C ILE A 210 -10.11 6.73 -15.25
N SER A 211 -9.22 6.19 -14.43
CA SER A 211 -7.97 6.83 -14.06
C SER A 211 -7.06 6.84 -15.29
N ASP A 212 -6.35 7.95 -15.48
CA ASP A 212 -5.37 8.07 -16.57
C ASP A 212 -4.35 6.93 -16.43
N ARG A 213 -4.17 6.15 -17.50
CA ARG A 213 -3.25 5.00 -17.56
C ARG A 213 -1.82 5.37 -17.17
N ASN A 214 -1.45 6.65 -17.30
CA ASN A 214 -0.15 7.16 -16.89
C ASN A 214 0.02 7.23 -15.37
N TYR A 215 -1.06 7.31 -14.61
CA TYR A 215 -1.05 7.55 -13.18
C TYR A 215 -1.76 6.46 -12.38
N TYR A 216 -2.19 5.37 -13.03
CA TYR A 216 -2.77 4.19 -12.37
C TYR A 216 -2.15 2.92 -12.95
N LYS A 217 -1.50 2.13 -12.10
CA LYS A 217 -0.88 0.85 -12.49
C LYS A 217 -1.28 -0.24 -11.54
N THR A 218 -1.33 -1.47 -12.05
CA THR A 218 -1.78 -2.65 -11.33
C THR A 218 -0.79 -3.79 -11.50
N GLN A 219 -0.63 -4.62 -10.47
CA GLN A 219 0.13 -5.85 -10.54
C GLN A 219 -0.62 -6.96 -9.80
N LYS A 220 -0.83 -8.10 -10.48
CA LYS A 220 -1.40 -9.30 -9.84
C LYS A 220 -0.37 -9.92 -8.89
N ALA A 221 -0.81 -10.38 -7.74
CA ALA A 221 0.00 -11.10 -6.77
C ALA A 221 -0.18 -12.61 -6.98
N ILE A 222 0.82 -13.28 -7.57
CA ILE A 222 0.80 -14.73 -7.77
C ILE A 222 1.24 -15.40 -6.47
N ILE A 223 0.38 -16.14 -5.78
CA ILE A 223 0.70 -16.82 -4.53
C ILE A 223 0.97 -18.29 -4.87
N SER A 224 2.18 -18.76 -4.58
CA SER A 224 2.68 -20.03 -5.12
C SER A 224 2.16 -21.24 -4.34
N ILE A 225 1.97 -21.11 -3.02
CA ILE A 225 1.52 -22.20 -2.14
C ILE A 225 0.58 -21.62 -1.07
N PRO A 226 -0.75 -21.78 -1.14
CA PRO A 226 -1.65 -21.33 -0.08
C PRO A 226 -1.77 -22.35 1.08
N PRO A 227 -2.15 -21.95 2.31
CA PRO A 227 -2.16 -20.60 2.84
C PRO A 227 -0.74 -20.24 3.32
N SER A 228 0.04 -19.52 2.50
CA SER A 228 1.34 -19.02 2.94
C SER A 228 1.33 -17.51 3.05
N TYR A 229 2.15 -17.01 3.96
CA TYR A 229 2.55 -15.61 4.01
C TYR A 229 3.78 -15.47 3.12
N GLU A 230 3.57 -15.12 1.85
CA GLU A 230 4.69 -14.82 0.96
C GLU A 230 5.07 -13.36 1.07
N GLU A 231 6.35 -13.12 1.35
CA GLU A 231 6.95 -11.80 1.16
C GLU A 231 6.96 -11.46 -0.33
N LYS A 232 6.36 -10.32 -0.66
CA LYS A 232 6.33 -9.79 -2.02
C LYS A 232 6.71 -8.33 -2.03
N SER A 233 7.54 -7.98 -3.01
CA SER A 233 7.86 -6.61 -3.36
C SER A 233 7.20 -6.25 -4.69
N PHE A 234 6.46 -5.15 -4.71
CA PHE A 234 5.84 -4.60 -5.92
C PHE A 234 6.53 -3.30 -6.30
N THR A 235 6.94 -3.18 -7.56
CA THR A 235 7.64 -1.99 -8.06
C THR A 235 6.82 -1.34 -9.17
N PHE A 236 6.46 -0.07 -8.96
CA PHE A 236 5.72 0.74 -9.93
C PHE A 236 6.55 1.96 -10.33
N ASN A 237 6.80 2.10 -11.62
CA ASN A 237 7.50 3.26 -12.16
C ASN A 237 6.49 4.23 -12.78
N TYR A 238 6.57 5.52 -12.46
CA TYR A 238 5.70 6.57 -12.99
C TYR A 238 6.53 7.72 -13.52
N SER A 239 6.24 8.20 -14.72
CA SER A 239 6.81 9.45 -15.22
C SER A 239 5.70 10.47 -15.35
N THR A 240 5.78 11.48 -14.50
CA THR A 240 4.71 12.43 -14.28
C THR A 240 4.85 13.62 -15.24
N LEU A 241 3.78 13.95 -15.96
CA LEU A 241 3.71 15.14 -16.82
C LEU A 241 3.10 16.34 -16.07
N THR A 242 2.21 16.05 -15.14
CA THR A 242 1.55 17.02 -14.27
C THR A 242 1.82 16.67 -12.81
N PRO A 243 1.86 17.66 -11.91
CA PRO A 243 2.00 17.39 -10.48
C PRO A 243 0.85 16.53 -9.96
N ARG A 244 1.10 15.73 -8.92
CA ARG A 244 0.10 14.95 -8.18
C ARG A 244 0.34 15.13 -6.68
N ASN A 245 -0.72 15.01 -5.86
CA ASN A 245 -0.66 15.36 -4.44
C ASN A 245 -0.79 14.16 -3.51
N ALA A 246 -1.07 12.96 -4.05
CA ALA A 246 -1.24 11.78 -3.23
C ALA A 246 -0.80 10.49 -3.94
N LEU A 247 -0.36 9.55 -3.13
CA LEU A 247 -0.17 8.15 -3.47
C LEU A 247 -1.34 7.35 -2.90
N ILE A 248 -2.11 6.67 -3.75
CA ILE A 248 -3.18 5.77 -3.30
C ILE A 248 -2.80 4.33 -3.64
N ILE A 249 -2.80 3.47 -2.62
CA ILE A 249 -2.53 2.04 -2.73
C ILE A 249 -3.85 1.31 -2.52
N TYR A 250 -4.24 0.51 -3.50
CA TYR A 250 -5.45 -0.31 -3.48
C TYR A 250 -5.10 -1.78 -3.37
N PHE A 251 -5.89 -2.51 -2.61
CA PHE A 251 -5.89 -3.96 -2.58
C PHE A 251 -7.24 -4.48 -3.05
N LEU A 252 -7.22 -5.16 -4.19
CA LEU A 252 -8.41 -5.45 -4.99
C LEU A 252 -8.55 -6.97 -5.18
N PRO A 253 -9.77 -7.52 -5.09
CA PRO A 253 -10.02 -8.90 -5.47
C PRO A 253 -10.02 -9.05 -6.99
N GLU A 254 -9.96 -10.30 -7.45
CA GLU A 254 -10.34 -10.62 -8.81
C GLU A 254 -11.86 -10.50 -8.96
N LEU A 255 -12.27 -9.85 -10.04
CA LEU A 255 -13.66 -9.68 -10.41
C LEU A 255 -13.94 -10.55 -11.65
N ALA A 256 -15.21 -10.80 -11.92
CA ALA A 256 -15.69 -11.52 -13.09
C ALA A 256 -15.11 -10.92 -14.37
N ASP A 257 -14.75 -11.78 -15.32
CA ASP A 257 -14.40 -11.32 -16.66
C ASP A 257 -15.64 -10.70 -17.30
N PRO A 258 -15.60 -9.42 -17.73
CA PRO A 258 -16.74 -8.79 -18.41
C PRO A 258 -17.22 -9.56 -19.65
N ASN A 259 -16.36 -10.39 -20.25
CA ASN A 259 -16.67 -11.23 -21.40
C ASN A 259 -17.17 -12.63 -21.03
N ASN A 260 -17.05 -13.03 -19.75
CA ASN A 260 -17.50 -14.32 -19.24
C ASN A 260 -18.19 -14.16 -17.88
N LEU A 261 -19.41 -13.63 -17.91
CA LEU A 261 -20.26 -13.42 -16.73
C LEU A 261 -20.81 -14.73 -16.12
N GLN A 262 -20.45 -15.90 -16.66
CA GLN A 262 -20.91 -17.20 -16.14
C GLN A 262 -20.11 -17.66 -14.92
N PHE A 263 -18.97 -17.02 -14.64
CA PHE A 263 -18.11 -17.36 -13.52
C PHE A 263 -17.67 -16.10 -12.78
N ILE A 264 -17.88 -16.10 -11.47
CA ILE A 264 -17.40 -15.06 -10.56
C ILE A 264 -16.54 -15.78 -9.52
N PRO A 265 -15.23 -15.49 -9.45
CA PRO A 265 -14.37 -16.20 -8.52
C PRO A 265 -14.68 -15.78 -7.09
N GLU A 266 -14.91 -16.75 -6.21
CA GLU A 266 -14.98 -16.51 -4.78
C GLU A 266 -13.57 -16.42 -4.20
N SER A 267 -13.32 -15.41 -3.37
CA SER A 267 -11.97 -15.14 -2.88
C SER A 267 -11.92 -14.33 -1.60
N SER A 268 -10.86 -14.54 -0.80
CA SER A 268 -10.53 -13.70 0.35
C SER A 268 -9.03 -13.66 0.55
N PHE A 269 -8.49 -12.46 0.67
CA PHE A 269 -7.07 -12.20 0.77
C PHE A 269 -6.79 -11.20 1.89
N ASN A 270 -5.65 -11.37 2.55
CA ASN A 270 -5.06 -10.33 3.37
C ASN A 270 -3.70 -9.91 2.79
N MET A 271 -3.40 -8.62 2.89
CA MET A 271 -2.08 -8.08 2.62
C MET A 271 -1.62 -7.28 3.83
N LEU A 272 -0.43 -7.55 4.34
CA LEU A 272 0.25 -6.74 5.35
C LEU A 272 1.30 -5.88 4.64
N LEU A 273 1.05 -4.58 4.51
CA LEU A 273 1.99 -3.61 3.94
C LEU A 273 3.00 -3.17 5.01
N LYS A 274 4.27 -3.51 4.83
CA LYS A 274 5.35 -3.30 5.81
C LYS A 274 6.17 -2.04 5.53
N ASN A 275 6.45 -1.76 4.26
CA ASN A 275 7.27 -0.63 3.84
C ASN A 275 6.75 0.01 2.56
N ILE A 276 6.90 1.33 2.45
CA ILE A 276 6.62 2.11 1.25
C ILE A 276 7.82 2.98 0.97
N LYS A 277 8.46 2.78 -0.19
CA LYS A 277 9.63 3.54 -0.61
C LYS A 277 9.35 4.27 -1.91
N ILE A 278 9.68 5.56 -1.97
CA ILE A 278 9.58 6.38 -3.19
C ILE A 278 10.97 6.91 -3.51
N ILE A 279 11.44 6.57 -4.70
CA ILE A 279 12.72 7.02 -5.24
C ILE A 279 12.45 7.94 -6.42
N GLU A 280 12.94 9.16 -6.31
CA GLU A 280 12.93 10.14 -7.38
C GLU A 280 14.09 9.91 -8.35
N LYS A 281 13.78 9.92 -9.66
CA LYS A 281 14.69 9.68 -10.78
C LYS A 281 14.55 10.78 -11.84
N PRO A 282 15.58 10.97 -12.69
CA PRO A 282 15.42 11.76 -13.91
C PRO A 282 14.19 11.31 -14.72
N PHE A 283 13.54 12.27 -15.38
CA PHE A 283 12.39 11.97 -16.22
C PHE A 283 12.74 10.96 -17.32
N ASP A 284 11.90 9.95 -17.47
CA ASP A 284 12.05 8.85 -18.43
C ASP A 284 10.71 8.67 -19.17
N PRO A 285 10.60 9.12 -20.43
CA PRO A 285 9.35 9.06 -21.15
C PRO A 285 8.86 7.63 -21.44
N SER A 286 9.70 6.59 -21.25
CA SER A 286 9.30 5.20 -21.48
C SER A 286 8.19 4.70 -20.55
N TYR A 287 7.98 5.34 -19.39
CA TYR A 287 6.91 5.00 -18.47
C TYR A 287 5.59 5.73 -18.74
N ILE A 288 5.53 6.53 -19.80
CA ILE A 288 4.33 7.22 -20.27
C ILE A 288 3.64 6.36 -21.33
N SER A 289 2.39 5.99 -21.06
CA SER A 289 1.48 5.41 -22.04
C SER A 289 1.13 6.46 -23.08
N THR A 290 1.45 6.18 -24.35
CA THR A 290 0.96 7.00 -25.46
C THR A 290 -0.55 6.82 -25.60
N PRO A 291 -1.30 7.88 -25.94
CA PRO A 291 -2.70 7.73 -26.31
C PRO A 291 -2.80 6.71 -27.44
N ASN A 292 -3.81 5.84 -27.41
CA ASN A 292 -4.13 5.02 -28.58
C ASN A 292 -4.25 5.97 -29.78
N PRO A 293 -3.59 5.69 -30.92
CA PRO A 293 -3.79 6.49 -32.11
C PRO A 293 -5.29 6.53 -32.40
N PRO A 294 -5.84 7.67 -32.81
CA PRO A 294 -7.26 7.77 -33.13
C PRO A 294 -7.62 6.64 -34.10
N LEU A 295 -8.69 5.91 -33.80
CA LEU A 295 -9.29 4.96 -34.74
C LEU A 295 -9.51 5.72 -36.05
N ASN A 296 -8.69 5.43 -37.06
CA ASN A 296 -8.80 6.09 -38.35
C ASN A 296 -10.15 5.69 -38.96
N PRO A 297 -11.13 6.60 -39.10
CA PRO A 297 -12.43 6.26 -39.68
C PRO A 297 -12.30 5.82 -41.15
N ASP A 298 -11.17 6.13 -41.79
CA ASP A 298 -10.93 5.88 -43.22
C ASP A 298 -10.26 4.54 -43.53
N ARG A 299 -10.02 3.66 -42.54
CA ARG A 299 -9.62 2.26 -42.82
C ARG A 299 -10.83 1.33 -42.78
N ASN A 300 -11.73 1.52 -43.74
CA ASN A 300 -12.51 0.38 -44.23
C ASN A 300 -11.50 -0.62 -44.84
N PRO A 301 -11.35 -1.85 -44.31
CA PRO A 301 -10.62 -2.88 -45.04
C PRO A 301 -11.30 -3.06 -46.41
N PRO A 302 -10.56 -3.15 -47.52
CA PRO A 302 -11.18 -3.38 -48.82
C PRO A 302 -11.98 -4.68 -48.72
N CYS A 303 -13.29 -4.58 -48.91
CA CYS A 303 -14.15 -5.73 -49.05
C CYS A 303 -13.58 -6.59 -50.19
N MET A 304 -12.94 -7.71 -49.85
CA MET A 304 -12.61 -8.74 -50.82
C MET A 304 -13.94 -9.21 -51.41
N ARG A 305 -14.23 -8.77 -52.63
CA ARG A 305 -15.29 -9.38 -53.45
C ARG A 305 -14.89 -10.84 -53.65
N CYS A 306 -15.72 -11.76 -53.17
CA CYS A 306 -15.64 -13.16 -53.58
C CYS A 306 -15.78 -13.22 -55.12
N PRO A 307 -14.91 -13.96 -55.84
CA PRO A 307 -15.11 -14.20 -57.25
C PRO A 307 -16.37 -15.06 -57.46
N LYS A 308 -17.10 -14.75 -58.54
CA LYS A 308 -18.14 -15.62 -59.09
C LYS A 308 -17.51 -16.86 -59.74
#